data_AF-A0A150P9L8-F1
#
_entry.id   AF-A0A150P9L8-F1
#
_cell.length_a   1.000
_cell.length_b   1.000
_cell.length_c   1.000
_cell.angle_alpha   90.00
_cell.angle_beta   90.00
_cell.angle_gamma   90.00
#
_symmetry.space_group_name_H-M   'P 1'
#
loop_
_entity.id
_entity.type
_entity.pdbx_description
1 polymer ?
#
loop_
_entity_poly.entity_id
_entity_poly.type
_entity_poly.pdbx_seq_one_letter_code
_entity_poly.pdbx_strand_id
1 'polypeptide(L)'
;MTRKPTVILGMLGPTLDTGKTPERWSRWRPSVALCQHEDLLVDRFELIYQGRFEALAGTVMEDVRHVSPETVVRGHVVDVDDPWDFEAVYGALHDFARSYPFAPEREDYLVHITTGTHVAQICLFLLTESRYFPGRLIQTSPPKRDRAELAAGSFTIIDLDLSKYDRIASRFHKEQLEGVSFLKSGIATRNAGYNKLIERIEHVAIASRAPILLMGPTGAGKSQLARRIYDLKKGRRQVSGDFVDLNCATIRGDGAMSALFGHEKGSFTGALKDRPGLLRKAHEGVLFLDEIGELGADEQAMLLRAIEEKAFLPVGSDREVRSEFQLLAGTNRDLSLEVAAGRFREDLLARINLWTFRLPGLRERVEDIEPNLEYELEASARLLGVRITMSRDARARFLRFATSREALWPGNFRDFNAAVTRMATLAPG
;
A
#
# COMPACT_ATOMS: atom_id res chain seq x y z
N MET A 1 -4.08 30.54 26.89
CA MET A 1 -4.62 30.73 25.53
C MET A 1 -6.12 30.95 25.67
N THR A 2 -6.62 32.12 25.32
CA THR A 2 -8.06 32.42 25.34
C THR A 2 -8.77 31.57 24.29
N ARG A 3 -9.82 30.88 24.69
CA ARG A 3 -10.67 30.07 23.81
C ARG A 3 -11.30 30.97 22.73
N LYS A 4 -11.33 30.50 21.48
CA LYS A 4 -12.09 31.15 20.39
C LYS A 4 -13.60 30.93 20.62
N PRO A 5 -14.46 31.93 20.38
CA PRO A 5 -15.91 31.74 20.44
C PRO A 5 -16.37 30.69 19.41
N THR A 6 -17.21 29.76 19.85
CA THR A 6 -17.81 28.71 19.02
C THR A 6 -19.06 29.26 18.35
N VAL A 7 -19.08 29.22 17.02
CA VAL A 7 -20.21 29.68 16.20
C VAL A 7 -20.81 28.48 15.46
N ILE A 8 -22.09 28.21 15.70
CA ILE A 8 -22.82 27.15 14.99
C ILE A 8 -23.58 27.75 13.82
N LEU A 9 -23.43 27.17 12.64
CA LEU A 9 -24.31 27.44 11.49
C LEU A 9 -25.24 26.25 11.31
N GLY A 10 -26.53 26.45 11.52
CA GLY A 10 -27.53 25.38 11.42
C GLY A 10 -28.69 25.78 10.54
N MET A 11 -29.21 24.84 9.74
CA MET A 11 -30.45 25.07 9.02
C MET A 11 -31.64 24.70 9.88
N LEU A 12 -32.74 25.45 9.81
CA LEU A 12 -33.99 25.07 10.45
C LEU A 12 -34.49 23.75 9.86
N GLY A 13 -34.85 22.78 10.70
CA GLY A 13 -35.52 21.56 10.28
C GLY A 13 -37.03 21.67 10.46
N PRO A 14 -37.85 21.95 9.42
CA PRO A 14 -39.29 22.14 9.59
C PRO A 14 -39.99 20.92 10.18
N THR A 15 -39.46 19.72 9.97
CA THR A 15 -40.00 18.48 10.55
C THR A 15 -39.45 18.20 11.95
N LEU A 16 -38.13 18.34 12.13
CA LEU A 16 -37.43 17.91 13.34
C LEU A 16 -37.46 18.96 14.47
N ASP A 17 -37.49 20.25 14.13
CA ASP A 17 -37.50 21.35 15.11
C ASP A 17 -38.92 21.86 15.40
N THR A 18 -39.95 21.22 14.85
CA THR A 18 -41.36 21.63 15.00
C THR A 18 -41.82 21.63 16.47
N GLY A 19 -42.59 22.65 16.85
CA GLY A 19 -43.29 22.69 18.12
C GLY A 19 -44.07 23.98 18.34
N LYS A 20 -45.40 23.97 18.19
CA LYS A 20 -46.27 25.11 18.54
C LYS A 20 -46.94 24.96 19.92
N THR A 21 -47.02 23.73 20.43
CA THR A 21 -47.63 23.40 21.73
C THR A 21 -46.56 23.23 22.81
N PRO A 22 -46.93 23.26 24.11
CA PRO A 22 -46.00 22.98 25.22
C PRO A 22 -45.35 21.58 25.16
N GLU A 23 -45.97 20.63 24.44
CA GLU A 23 -45.44 19.28 24.20
C GLU A 23 -44.13 19.27 23.41
N ARG A 24 -43.70 20.40 22.83
CA ARG A 24 -42.43 20.49 22.10
C ARG A 24 -41.21 20.18 22.98
N TRP A 25 -41.31 20.38 24.28
CA TRP A 25 -40.25 20.07 25.26
C TRP A 25 -40.07 18.57 25.51
N SER A 26 -41.04 17.74 25.13
CA SER A 26 -40.92 16.27 25.22
C SER A 26 -40.38 15.64 23.93
N ARG A 27 -40.18 16.43 22.87
CA ARG A 27 -39.63 15.97 21.59
C ARG A 27 -38.17 16.36 21.47
N TRP A 28 -37.38 15.46 20.90
CA TRP A 28 -36.00 15.76 20.54
C TRP A 28 -35.97 16.68 19.31
N ARG A 29 -35.43 17.89 19.49
CA ARG A 29 -35.34 18.95 18.48
C ARG A 29 -33.88 19.29 18.25
N PRO A 30 -33.26 18.87 17.13
CA PRO A 30 -31.82 18.92 16.95
C PRO A 30 -31.19 20.30 17.17
N SER A 31 -31.83 21.38 16.68
CA SER A 31 -31.28 22.73 16.79
C SER A 31 -31.27 23.23 18.23
N VAL A 32 -32.30 22.91 19.01
CA VAL A 32 -32.41 23.26 20.44
C VAL A 32 -31.53 22.35 21.29
N ALA A 33 -31.57 21.05 21.03
CA ALA A 33 -30.82 20.04 21.77
C ALA A 33 -29.31 20.26 21.67
N LEU A 34 -28.82 20.74 20.53
CA LEU A 34 -27.41 21.06 20.34
C LEU A 34 -26.88 22.09 21.36
N CYS A 35 -27.72 23.01 21.81
CA CYS A 35 -27.37 24.04 22.80
C CYS A 35 -27.65 23.60 24.25
N GLN A 36 -28.13 22.38 24.48
CA GLN A 36 -28.36 21.81 25.83
C GLN A 36 -27.14 21.03 26.35
N HIS A 37 -26.10 20.85 25.53
CA HIS A 37 -24.92 20.09 25.88
C HIS A 37 -23.95 20.91 26.75
N GLU A 38 -23.75 20.51 28.01
CA GLU A 38 -22.82 21.19 28.94
C GLU A 38 -21.36 21.14 28.45
N ASP A 39 -20.99 20.11 27.68
CA ASP A 39 -19.67 19.89 27.11
C ASP A 39 -19.45 20.63 25.77
N LEU A 40 -20.48 21.31 25.25
CA LEU A 40 -20.42 22.14 24.05
C LEU A 40 -20.97 23.54 24.34
N LEU A 41 -20.10 24.45 24.76
CA LEU A 41 -20.49 25.83 24.98
C LEU A 41 -20.59 26.54 23.62
N VAL A 42 -21.80 26.98 23.28
CA VAL A 42 -22.12 27.68 22.04
C VAL A 42 -22.15 29.18 22.33
N ASP A 43 -21.27 29.95 21.70
CA ASP A 43 -21.24 31.41 21.90
C ASP A 43 -22.23 32.11 20.96
N ARG A 44 -22.41 31.56 19.74
CA ARG A 44 -23.35 32.09 18.75
C ARG A 44 -23.98 30.98 17.92
N PHE A 45 -25.28 31.09 17.68
CA PHE A 45 -26.03 30.19 16.81
C PHE A 45 -26.66 30.98 15.65
N GLU A 46 -26.17 30.73 14.44
CA GLU A 46 -26.64 31.31 13.19
C GLU A 46 -27.66 30.34 12.56
N LEU A 47 -28.95 30.61 12.76
CA LEU A 47 -30.05 29.81 12.25
C LEU A 47 -30.44 30.26 10.83
N ILE A 48 -30.17 29.43 9.84
CA ILE A 48 -30.56 29.65 8.44
C ILE A 48 -31.95 29.05 8.20
N TYR A 49 -32.88 29.80 7.63
CA TYR A 49 -34.23 29.32 7.34
C TYR A 49 -34.83 30.00 6.11
N GLN A 50 -35.87 29.40 5.53
CA GLN A 50 -36.63 30.00 4.43
C GLN A 50 -37.72 30.91 5.00
N GLY A 51 -38.03 32.02 4.35
CA GLY A 51 -38.95 33.04 4.86
C GLY A 51 -40.34 32.49 5.19
N ARG A 52 -40.81 31.46 4.47
CA ARG A 52 -42.07 30.75 4.79
C ARG A 52 -42.12 30.09 6.17
N PHE A 53 -40.97 29.87 6.82
CA PHE A 53 -40.85 29.27 8.15
C PHE A 53 -40.46 30.27 9.24
N GLU A 54 -40.52 31.58 8.98
CA GLU A 54 -40.18 32.66 9.93
C GLU A 54 -40.77 32.45 11.34
N ALA A 55 -42.07 32.13 11.43
CA ALA A 55 -42.73 31.92 12.71
C ALA A 55 -42.14 30.75 13.51
N LEU A 56 -41.76 29.65 12.82
CA LEU A 56 -41.12 28.51 13.46
C LEU A 56 -39.67 28.82 13.84
N ALA A 57 -38.93 29.53 12.98
CA ALA A 57 -37.60 30.02 13.28
C ALA A 57 -37.60 30.88 14.55
N GLY A 58 -38.56 31.80 14.67
CA GLY A 58 -38.79 32.61 15.88
C GLY A 58 -38.90 31.76 17.15
N THR A 59 -39.77 30.75 17.12
CA THR A 59 -39.94 29.81 18.25
C THR A 59 -38.66 29.04 18.57
N VAL A 60 -37.96 28.51 17.56
CA VAL A 60 -36.69 27.79 17.78
C VAL A 60 -35.63 28.70 18.39
N MET A 61 -35.50 29.93 17.89
CA MET A 61 -34.54 30.90 18.43
C MET A 61 -34.85 31.28 19.88
N GLU A 62 -36.13 31.44 20.24
CA GLU A 62 -36.56 31.67 21.62
C GLU A 62 -36.26 30.46 22.52
N ASP A 63 -36.57 29.26 22.06
CA ASP A 63 -36.30 28.04 22.80
C ASP A 63 -34.78 27.80 23.01
N VAL A 64 -33.93 28.13 22.03
CA VAL A 64 -32.47 28.10 22.19
C VAL A 64 -32.03 29.08 23.28
N ARG A 65 -32.53 30.33 23.27
CA ARG A 65 -32.23 31.32 24.32
C ARG A 65 -32.73 30.89 25.69
N HIS A 66 -33.80 30.09 25.75
CA HIS A 66 -34.31 29.55 27.02
C HIS A 66 -33.38 28.49 27.60
N VAL A 67 -32.86 27.59 26.77
CA VAL A 67 -31.99 26.48 27.23
C VAL A 67 -30.52 26.87 27.40
N SER A 68 -30.05 27.88 26.66
CA SER A 68 -28.72 28.47 26.79
C SER A 68 -28.82 30.00 26.69
N PRO A 69 -29.09 30.67 27.82
CA PRO A 69 -29.23 32.13 27.88
C PRO A 69 -28.00 32.92 27.42
N GLU A 70 -26.82 32.32 27.52
CA GLU A 70 -25.53 32.87 27.08
C GLU A 70 -25.31 32.77 25.57
N THR A 71 -26.06 31.92 24.86
CA THR A 71 -25.93 31.77 23.39
C THR A 71 -26.59 32.94 22.66
N VAL A 72 -25.83 33.65 21.83
CA VAL A 72 -26.40 34.66 20.92
C VAL A 72 -27.03 33.98 19.71
N VAL A 73 -28.35 34.06 19.57
CA VAL A 73 -29.07 33.45 18.43
C VAL A 73 -29.47 34.49 17.40
N ARG A 74 -29.09 34.27 16.14
CA ARG A 74 -29.38 35.14 14.99
C ARG A 74 -30.03 34.32 13.86
N GLY A 75 -30.98 34.95 13.18
CA GLY A 75 -31.71 34.34 12.08
C GLY A 75 -31.22 34.89 10.72
N HIS A 76 -31.06 34.00 9.74
CA HIS A 76 -30.71 34.34 8.36
C HIS A 76 -31.75 33.76 7.40
N VAL A 77 -32.42 34.65 6.66
CA VAL A 77 -33.37 34.24 5.63
C VAL A 77 -32.59 33.88 4.37
N VAL A 78 -32.72 32.62 3.95
CA VAL A 78 -32.18 32.10 2.68
C VAL A 78 -33.32 31.38 1.98
N ASP A 79 -33.91 32.05 0.99
CA ASP A 79 -34.99 31.50 0.18
C ASP A 79 -34.43 30.67 -0.97
N VAL A 80 -35.09 29.54 -1.24
CA VAL A 80 -34.75 28.61 -2.31
C VAL A 80 -36.04 28.21 -3.01
N ASP A 81 -36.08 28.37 -4.33
CA ASP A 81 -37.27 28.08 -5.15
C ASP A 81 -37.69 26.61 -5.06
N ASP A 82 -36.73 25.69 -5.21
CA ASP A 82 -36.93 24.26 -4.98
C ASP A 82 -35.91 23.69 -3.97
N PRO A 83 -36.33 23.30 -2.76
CA PRO A 83 -35.44 22.74 -1.73
C PRO A 83 -34.94 21.31 -2.02
N TRP A 84 -35.40 20.71 -3.12
CA TRP A 84 -34.95 19.41 -3.62
C TRP A 84 -34.09 19.52 -4.89
N ASP A 85 -34.00 20.71 -5.47
CA ASP A 85 -33.08 20.98 -6.58
C ASP A 85 -31.69 21.30 -6.05
N PHE A 86 -30.70 20.59 -6.56
CA PHE A 86 -29.33 20.70 -6.05
C PHE A 86 -28.66 22.02 -6.41
N GLU A 87 -28.87 22.51 -7.64
CA GLU A 87 -28.26 23.75 -8.13
C GLU A 87 -28.83 24.96 -7.38
N ALA A 88 -30.14 25.01 -7.20
CA ALA A 88 -30.83 26.06 -6.45
C ALA A 88 -30.37 26.11 -4.98
N VAL A 89 -30.34 24.95 -4.29
CA VAL A 89 -29.91 24.88 -2.88
C VAL A 89 -28.43 25.20 -2.72
N TYR A 90 -27.56 24.66 -3.58
CA TYR A 90 -26.13 24.94 -3.53
C TYR A 90 -25.84 26.42 -3.79
N GLY A 91 -26.46 27.00 -4.82
CA GLY A 91 -26.30 28.41 -5.17
C GLY A 91 -26.70 29.34 -4.02
N ALA A 92 -27.88 29.12 -3.43
CA ALA A 92 -28.36 29.94 -2.32
C ALA A 92 -27.46 29.86 -1.06
N LEU A 93 -27.00 28.65 -0.71
CA LEU A 93 -26.08 28.46 0.44
C LEU A 93 -24.68 29.00 0.16
N HIS A 94 -24.20 28.89 -1.07
CA HIS A 94 -22.94 29.46 -1.51
C HIS A 94 -22.97 30.99 -1.47
N ASP A 95 -24.05 31.61 -1.93
CA ASP A 95 -24.23 33.07 -1.87
C ASP A 95 -24.33 33.57 -0.42
N PHE A 96 -25.01 32.81 0.45
CA PHE A 96 -24.97 33.05 1.89
C PHE A 96 -23.54 32.97 2.43
N ALA A 97 -22.80 31.92 2.12
CA ALA A 97 -21.42 31.76 2.58
C ALA A 97 -20.51 32.91 2.12
N ARG A 98 -20.71 33.43 0.91
CA ARG A 98 -19.93 34.56 0.39
C ARG A 98 -20.28 35.90 1.01
N SER A 99 -21.52 36.08 1.47
CA SER A 99 -21.98 37.32 2.10
C SER A 99 -21.77 37.34 3.61
N TYR A 100 -21.71 36.17 4.25
CA TYR A 100 -21.48 36.05 5.69
C TYR A 100 -20.02 36.37 6.05
N PRO A 101 -19.76 37.26 7.03
CA PRO A 101 -18.41 37.73 7.37
C PRO A 101 -17.66 36.73 8.27
N PHE A 102 -17.23 35.60 7.71
CA PHE A 102 -16.45 34.61 8.44
C PHE A 102 -15.10 35.17 8.94
N ALA A 103 -14.73 34.81 10.16
CA ALA A 103 -13.48 35.17 10.83
C ALA A 103 -12.81 33.94 11.48
N PRO A 104 -12.37 32.93 10.69
CA PRO A 104 -11.85 31.65 11.22
C PRO A 104 -10.58 31.80 12.08
N GLU A 105 -9.87 32.91 11.93
CA GLU A 105 -8.72 33.24 12.79
C GLU A 105 -9.13 33.61 14.22
N ARG A 106 -10.39 34.01 14.44
CA ARG A 106 -10.91 34.50 15.71
C ARG A 106 -12.04 33.64 16.28
N GLU A 107 -12.77 32.93 15.43
CA GLU A 107 -13.95 32.15 15.79
C GLU A 107 -13.79 30.68 15.33
N ASP A 108 -14.35 29.75 16.09
CA ASP A 108 -14.40 28.33 15.75
C ASP A 108 -15.80 27.98 15.22
N TYR A 109 -15.88 27.63 13.95
CA TYR A 109 -17.17 27.35 13.29
C TYR A 109 -17.50 25.86 13.28
N LEU A 110 -18.77 25.55 13.56
CA LEU A 110 -19.37 24.22 13.43
C LEU A 110 -20.60 24.29 12.53
N VAL A 111 -20.60 23.54 11.43
CA VAL A 111 -21.73 23.47 10.50
C VAL A 111 -22.61 22.29 10.86
N HIS A 112 -23.83 22.56 11.32
CA HIS A 112 -24.77 21.55 11.78
C HIS A 112 -25.53 20.93 10.61
N ILE A 113 -25.28 19.64 10.38
CA ILE A 113 -25.78 18.90 9.21
C ILE A 113 -26.92 17.91 9.53
N THR A 114 -27.59 18.07 10.67
CA THR A 114 -28.66 17.14 11.08
C THR A 114 -30.03 17.55 10.56
N THR A 115 -30.25 18.85 10.41
CA THR A 115 -31.51 19.47 9.99
C THR A 115 -31.42 19.92 8.53
N GLY A 116 -32.53 20.42 7.98
CA GLY A 116 -32.67 20.69 6.54
C GLY A 116 -33.03 19.45 5.71
N THR A 117 -33.18 19.63 4.40
CA THR A 117 -33.38 18.52 3.45
C THR A 117 -32.08 17.74 3.27
N HIS A 118 -32.15 16.48 2.80
CA HIS A 118 -30.93 15.73 2.47
C HIS A 118 -30.07 16.44 1.41
N VAL A 119 -30.71 17.17 0.48
CA VAL A 119 -30.00 18.02 -0.50
C VAL A 119 -29.21 19.13 0.20
N ALA A 120 -29.84 19.83 1.14
CA ALA A 120 -29.17 20.86 1.93
C ALA A 120 -28.02 20.30 2.77
N GLN A 121 -28.18 19.11 3.37
CA GLN A 121 -27.12 18.44 4.13
C GLN A 121 -25.90 18.14 3.25
N ILE A 122 -26.11 17.64 2.02
CA ILE A 122 -25.03 17.40 1.06
C ILE A 122 -24.38 18.72 0.64
N CYS A 123 -25.16 19.77 0.39
CA CYS A 123 -24.62 21.08 0.02
C CYS A 123 -23.77 21.69 1.14
N LEU A 124 -24.23 21.62 2.40
CA LEU A 124 -23.46 22.05 3.57
C LEU A 124 -22.15 21.26 3.71
N PHE A 125 -22.19 19.93 3.49
CA PHE A 125 -20.99 19.11 3.46
C PHE A 125 -19.98 19.61 2.42
N LEU A 126 -20.42 19.77 1.16
CA LEU A 126 -19.56 20.18 0.05
C LEU A 126 -19.01 21.59 0.22
N LEU A 127 -19.83 22.52 0.69
CA LEU A 127 -19.41 23.91 0.94
C LEU A 127 -18.46 24.02 2.15
N THR A 128 -18.56 23.10 3.13
CA THR A 128 -17.58 23.00 4.22
C THR A 128 -16.27 22.37 3.74
N GLU A 129 -16.34 21.30 2.92
CA GLU A 129 -15.17 20.63 2.35
C GLU A 129 -14.34 21.58 1.46
N SER A 130 -15.02 22.32 0.58
CA SER A 130 -14.42 23.34 -0.28
C SER A 130 -14.07 24.65 0.45
N ARG A 131 -14.24 24.69 1.78
CA ARG A 131 -13.89 25.80 2.69
C ARG A 131 -14.65 27.10 2.47
N TYR A 132 -15.79 27.08 1.76
CA TYR A 132 -16.72 28.22 1.73
C TYR A 132 -17.40 28.44 3.08
N PHE A 133 -17.78 27.37 3.78
CA PHE A 133 -18.01 27.41 5.22
C PHE A 133 -16.73 26.97 5.92
N PRO A 134 -15.90 27.89 6.43
CA PRO A 134 -14.70 27.50 7.14
C PRO A 134 -15.10 26.84 8.46
N GLY A 135 -14.62 25.63 8.76
CA GLY A 135 -14.93 24.97 10.04
C GLY A 135 -15.00 23.45 9.95
N ARG A 136 -15.67 22.84 10.93
CA ARG A 136 -15.92 21.40 11.01
C ARG A 136 -17.41 21.13 10.94
N LEU A 137 -17.81 19.93 10.57
CA LEU A 137 -19.22 19.55 10.65
C LEU A 137 -19.57 19.12 12.07
N ILE A 138 -20.83 19.32 12.46
CA ILE A 138 -21.41 18.75 13.67
C ILE A 138 -22.70 18.02 13.34
N GLN A 139 -22.82 16.80 13.83
CA GLN A 139 -24.00 15.96 13.66
C GLN A 139 -24.55 15.59 15.03
N THR A 140 -25.85 15.78 15.23
CA THR A 140 -26.59 15.40 16.44
C THR A 140 -27.41 14.15 16.20
N SER A 141 -27.58 13.34 17.22
CA SER A 141 -28.35 12.09 17.20
C SER A 141 -29.32 12.05 18.39
N PRO A 142 -30.54 11.50 18.21
CA PRO A 142 -31.53 11.43 19.27
C PRO A 142 -31.07 10.56 20.43
N PRO A 143 -31.64 10.75 21.64
CA PRO A 143 -31.35 9.90 22.78
C PRO A 143 -31.68 8.43 22.50
N LYS A 144 -30.79 7.53 22.93
CA LYS A 144 -31.03 6.08 22.86
C LYS A 144 -32.03 5.69 23.95
N ARG A 145 -32.96 4.79 23.63
CA ARG A 145 -34.06 4.34 24.53
C ARG A 145 -33.59 3.86 25.92
N ASP A 146 -32.38 3.32 26.03
CA ASP A 146 -31.79 2.82 27.29
C ASP A 146 -31.04 3.89 28.12
N ARG A 147 -30.96 5.15 27.64
CA ARG A 147 -30.30 6.26 28.34
C ARG A 147 -31.23 7.47 28.41
N ALA A 148 -32.31 7.33 29.18
CA ALA A 148 -33.32 8.37 29.40
C ALA A 148 -32.78 9.63 30.12
N GLU A 149 -31.57 9.59 30.67
CA GLU A 149 -30.93 10.69 31.42
C GLU A 149 -30.41 11.83 30.53
N LEU A 150 -30.20 11.60 29.22
CA LEU A 150 -29.68 12.61 28.28
C LEU A 150 -30.78 13.10 27.34
N ALA A 151 -31.64 14.02 27.80
CA ALA A 151 -32.73 14.57 26.97
C ALA A 151 -32.23 15.20 25.65
N ALA A 152 -31.01 15.74 25.63
CA ALA A 152 -30.38 16.38 24.47
C ALA A 152 -29.86 15.38 23.40
N GLY A 153 -29.71 14.10 23.74
CA GLY A 153 -29.12 13.10 22.84
C GLY A 153 -27.58 13.14 22.85
N SER A 154 -26.96 13.01 21.67
CA SER A 154 -25.50 13.03 21.50
C SER A 154 -25.08 13.79 20.25
N PHE A 155 -23.86 14.33 20.22
CA PHE A 155 -23.31 14.94 19.03
C PHE A 155 -21.96 14.33 18.65
N THR A 156 -21.55 14.54 17.40
CA THR A 156 -20.25 14.16 16.86
C THR A 156 -19.74 15.30 16.01
N ILE A 157 -18.52 15.76 16.31
CA ILE A 157 -17.80 16.74 15.50
C ILE A 157 -16.97 15.96 14.47
N ILE A 158 -17.13 16.32 13.20
CA ILE A 158 -16.47 15.67 12.06
C ILE A 158 -15.49 16.68 11.46
N ASP A 159 -14.21 16.40 11.62
CA ASP A 159 -13.12 17.17 11.01
C ASP A 159 -12.93 16.68 9.56
N LEU A 160 -13.24 17.53 8.58
CA LEU A 160 -13.08 17.23 7.15
C LEU A 160 -11.64 17.41 6.66
N ASP A 161 -10.70 17.83 7.53
CA ASP A 161 -9.29 17.90 7.15
C ASP A 161 -8.72 16.50 6.91
N LEU A 162 -8.60 16.14 5.64
CA LEU A 162 -8.03 14.89 5.15
C LEU A 162 -6.56 14.70 5.55
N SER A 163 -5.85 15.75 6.01
CA SER A 163 -4.45 15.64 6.47
C SER A 163 -4.29 14.75 7.72
N LYS A 164 -5.36 14.55 8.51
CA LYS A 164 -5.38 13.60 9.65
C LYS A 164 -5.89 12.20 9.31
N TYR A 165 -6.51 12.02 8.15
CA TYR A 165 -7.16 10.76 7.75
C TYR A 165 -6.57 10.18 6.46
N ASP A 166 -5.26 9.97 6.48
CA ASP A 166 -4.51 9.19 5.49
C ASP A 166 -4.80 7.67 5.61
N ARG A 167 -6.08 7.26 5.74
CA ARG A 167 -6.45 5.84 5.88
C ARG A 167 -6.19 5.03 4.61
N ILE A 168 -6.15 5.68 3.46
CA ILE A 168 -5.76 5.07 2.18
C ILE A 168 -4.23 4.97 2.10
N ALA A 169 -3.50 6.04 2.42
CA ALA A 169 -2.03 6.01 2.48
C ALA A 169 -1.53 5.01 3.54
N SER A 170 -2.19 4.90 4.69
CA SER A 170 -1.87 3.91 5.74
C SER A 170 -2.11 2.47 5.28
N ARG A 171 -3.15 2.21 4.47
CA ARG A 171 -3.37 0.88 3.87
C ARG A 171 -2.31 0.55 2.83
N PHE A 172 -2.00 1.46 1.91
CA PHE A 172 -0.93 1.25 0.93
C PHE A 172 0.43 1.10 1.60
N HIS A 173 0.71 1.89 2.63
CA HIS A 173 1.93 1.77 3.41
C HIS A 173 2.00 0.43 4.14
N LYS A 174 0.88 -0.04 4.72
CA LYS A 174 0.82 -1.37 5.34
C LYS A 174 1.03 -2.49 4.32
N GLU A 175 0.37 -2.44 3.16
CA GLU A 175 0.54 -3.42 2.08
C GLU A 175 1.97 -3.41 1.53
N GLN A 176 2.59 -2.25 1.44
CA GLN A 176 4.00 -2.10 1.05
C GLN A 176 4.92 -2.70 2.11
N LEU A 177 4.70 -2.42 3.40
CA LEU A 177 5.47 -3.02 4.50
C LEU A 177 5.34 -4.55 4.52
N GLU A 178 4.14 -5.07 4.27
CA GLU A 178 3.88 -6.51 4.15
C GLU A 178 4.61 -7.10 2.93
N GLY A 179 4.57 -6.44 1.77
CA GLY A 179 5.32 -6.84 0.56
C GLY A 179 6.83 -6.84 0.77
N VAL A 180 7.37 -5.79 1.38
CA VAL A 180 8.80 -5.66 1.71
C VAL A 180 9.22 -6.73 2.72
N SER A 181 8.42 -6.97 3.76
CA SER A 181 8.66 -8.04 4.74
C SER A 181 8.66 -9.42 4.06
N PHE A 182 7.70 -9.67 3.17
CA PHE A 182 7.61 -10.90 2.39
C PHE A 182 8.87 -11.16 1.56
N LEU A 183 9.36 -10.14 0.83
CA LEU A 183 10.61 -10.26 0.07
C LEU A 183 11.82 -10.58 0.98
N LYS A 184 11.81 -10.15 2.24
CA LYS A 184 12.86 -10.41 3.26
C LYS A 184 12.70 -11.73 4.04
N SER A 185 11.76 -12.60 3.70
CA SER A 185 11.41 -13.83 4.47
C SER A 185 10.75 -13.56 5.82
N GLY A 186 10.36 -12.32 6.10
CA GLY A 186 10.06 -11.88 7.46
C GLY A 186 11.30 -11.70 8.34
N ILE A 187 12.51 -11.73 7.78
CA ILE A 187 13.74 -11.42 8.52
C ILE A 187 13.77 -9.92 8.80
N ALA A 188 13.87 -9.54 10.07
CA ALA A 188 14.04 -8.17 10.51
C ALA A 188 15.48 -7.67 10.23
N THR A 189 15.79 -7.46 8.96
CA THR A 189 17.12 -7.01 8.52
C THR A 189 17.44 -5.61 9.05
N ARG A 190 18.60 -5.48 9.69
CA ARG A 190 19.11 -4.26 10.31
C ARG A 190 19.92 -3.41 9.34
N ASN A 191 20.36 -3.97 8.22
CA ASN A 191 21.11 -3.23 7.21
C ASN A 191 20.22 -2.25 6.43
N ALA A 192 20.42 -0.95 6.63
CA ALA A 192 19.61 0.11 6.01
C ALA A 192 19.72 0.16 4.47
N GLY A 193 20.91 -0.14 3.92
CA GLY A 193 21.13 -0.17 2.48
C GLY A 193 20.33 -1.28 1.80
N TYR A 194 20.34 -2.47 2.40
CA TYR A 194 19.51 -3.58 1.94
C TYR A 194 18.02 -3.32 2.10
N ASN A 195 17.59 -2.68 3.20
CA ASN A 195 16.19 -2.32 3.40
C ASN A 195 15.67 -1.44 2.25
N LYS A 196 16.40 -0.38 1.92
CA LYS A 196 16.09 0.51 0.78
C LYS A 196 16.15 -0.23 -0.57
N LEU A 197 17.10 -1.16 -0.73
CA LEU A 197 17.19 -1.98 -1.93
C LEU A 197 15.91 -2.80 -2.13
N ILE A 198 15.46 -3.51 -1.10
CA ILE A 198 14.26 -4.34 -1.17
C ILE A 198 13.00 -3.50 -1.36
N GLU A 199 12.89 -2.32 -0.73
CA GLU A 199 11.79 -1.37 -0.98
C GLU A 199 11.71 -0.96 -2.46
N ARG A 200 12.85 -0.67 -3.09
CA ARG A 200 12.90 -0.35 -4.53
C ARG A 200 12.54 -1.54 -5.40
N ILE A 201 13.01 -2.75 -5.05
CA ILE A 201 12.67 -3.98 -5.77
C ILE A 201 11.18 -4.27 -5.66
N GLU A 202 10.57 -4.10 -4.48
CA GLU A 202 9.14 -4.30 -4.25
C GLU A 202 8.30 -3.35 -5.12
N HIS A 203 8.63 -2.05 -5.10
CA HIS A 203 7.95 -1.05 -5.90
C HIS A 203 8.06 -1.38 -7.39
N VAL A 204 9.26 -1.67 -7.89
CA VAL A 204 9.48 -1.98 -9.31
C VAL A 204 8.80 -3.29 -9.70
N ALA A 205 8.85 -4.32 -8.84
CA ALA A 205 8.15 -5.58 -9.09
C ALA A 205 6.64 -5.35 -9.23
N ILE A 206 6.02 -4.48 -8.44
CA ILE A 206 4.58 -4.23 -8.51
C ILE A 206 4.21 -3.31 -9.67
N ALA A 207 4.98 -2.24 -9.88
CA ALA A 207 4.65 -1.20 -10.85
C ALA A 207 5.05 -1.54 -12.31
N SER A 208 5.91 -2.54 -12.51
CA SER A 208 6.51 -2.83 -13.81
C SER A 208 6.48 -4.32 -14.18
N ARG A 209 6.33 -4.57 -15.49
CA ARG A 209 6.51 -5.89 -16.14
C ARG A 209 7.82 -5.99 -16.92
N ALA A 210 8.65 -4.95 -16.90
CA ALA A 210 9.94 -4.95 -17.59
C ALA A 210 10.92 -5.95 -16.94
N PRO A 211 12.00 -6.33 -17.65
CA PRO A 211 13.04 -7.20 -17.08
C PRO A 211 13.66 -6.61 -15.82
N ILE A 212 14.02 -7.48 -14.88
CA ILE A 212 14.77 -7.11 -13.66
C ILE A 212 16.08 -7.89 -13.66
N LEU A 213 17.20 -7.18 -13.54
CA LEU A 213 18.54 -7.75 -13.44
C LEU A 213 19.02 -7.70 -11.98
N LEU A 214 19.21 -8.87 -11.39
CA LEU A 214 19.75 -9.08 -10.05
C LEU A 214 21.24 -9.40 -10.15
N MET A 215 22.09 -8.44 -9.80
CA MET A 215 23.53 -8.62 -9.73
C MET A 215 23.96 -8.95 -8.31
N GLY A 216 25.11 -9.60 -8.16
CA GLY A 216 25.72 -9.82 -6.85
C GLY A 216 26.41 -11.17 -6.75
N PRO A 217 27.20 -11.39 -5.69
CA PRO A 217 28.01 -12.59 -5.59
C PRO A 217 27.16 -13.87 -5.51
N THR A 218 27.78 -15.00 -5.84
CA THR A 218 27.13 -16.31 -5.71
C THR A 218 26.80 -16.58 -4.24
N GLY A 219 25.59 -17.08 -3.98
CA GLY A 219 25.10 -17.32 -2.62
C GLY A 219 24.57 -16.07 -1.89
N ALA A 220 24.43 -14.92 -2.55
CA ALA A 220 23.79 -13.73 -1.98
C ALA A 220 22.25 -13.81 -1.87
N GLY A 221 21.62 -14.90 -2.36
CA GLY A 221 20.17 -15.10 -2.30
C GLY A 221 19.38 -14.64 -3.53
N LYS A 222 20.02 -14.39 -4.67
CA LYS A 222 19.36 -13.96 -5.93
C LYS A 222 18.18 -14.84 -6.34
N SER A 223 18.37 -16.16 -6.38
CA SER A 223 17.34 -17.12 -6.80
C SER A 223 16.16 -17.17 -5.81
N GLN A 224 16.42 -17.05 -4.51
CA GLN A 224 15.38 -16.96 -3.48
C GLN A 224 14.58 -15.66 -3.63
N LEU A 225 15.26 -14.53 -3.86
CA LEU A 225 14.60 -13.25 -4.09
C LEU A 225 13.75 -13.27 -5.37
N ALA A 226 14.25 -13.86 -6.46
CA ALA A 226 13.50 -13.99 -7.70
C ALA A 226 12.20 -14.79 -7.52
N ARG A 227 12.25 -15.91 -6.79
CA ARG A 227 11.04 -16.68 -6.47
C ARG A 227 10.05 -15.88 -5.64
N ARG A 228 10.52 -15.06 -4.68
CA ARG A 228 9.63 -14.20 -3.89
C ARG A 228 9.02 -13.05 -4.67
N ILE A 229 9.76 -12.48 -5.62
CA ILE A 229 9.19 -11.50 -6.55
C ILE A 229 8.02 -12.13 -7.31
N TYR A 230 8.19 -13.38 -7.77
CA TYR A 230 7.09 -14.12 -8.39
C TYR A 230 5.94 -14.40 -7.42
N ASP A 231 6.20 -14.91 -6.21
CA ASP A 231 5.14 -15.22 -5.24
C ASP A 231 4.36 -13.96 -4.84
N LEU A 232 5.03 -12.81 -4.70
CA LEU A 232 4.42 -11.51 -4.46
C LEU A 232 3.49 -11.11 -5.62
N LYS A 233 3.97 -11.23 -6.86
CA LYS A 233 3.19 -10.94 -8.07
C LYS A 233 1.99 -11.88 -8.19
N LYS A 234 2.17 -13.17 -7.90
CA LYS A 234 1.12 -14.19 -7.93
C LYS A 234 0.04 -13.91 -6.88
N GLY A 235 0.45 -13.57 -5.65
CA GLY A 235 -0.47 -13.17 -4.59
C GLY A 235 -1.31 -11.94 -4.96
N ARG A 236 -0.74 -11.01 -5.74
CA ARG A 236 -1.43 -9.83 -6.28
C ARG A 236 -2.13 -10.06 -7.63
N ARG A 237 -2.20 -11.31 -8.11
CA ARG A 237 -2.83 -11.71 -9.39
C ARG A 237 -2.26 -10.97 -10.62
N GLN A 238 -0.99 -10.56 -10.56
CA GLN A 238 -0.31 -9.91 -11.67
C GLN A 238 0.26 -10.89 -12.70
N VAL A 239 0.40 -12.16 -12.31
CA VAL A 239 0.83 -13.29 -13.14
C VAL A 239 -0.08 -14.49 -12.87
N SER A 240 -0.38 -15.27 -13.90
CA SER A 240 -1.19 -16.51 -13.86
C SER A 240 -0.36 -17.76 -14.12
N GLY A 241 0.73 -17.64 -14.88
CA GLY A 241 1.61 -18.73 -15.27
C GLY A 241 2.61 -19.15 -14.19
N ASP A 242 3.48 -20.07 -14.57
CA ASP A 242 4.46 -20.69 -13.67
C ASP A 242 5.71 -19.82 -13.47
N PHE A 243 6.42 -20.09 -12.35
CA PHE A 243 7.80 -19.66 -12.18
C PHE A 243 8.72 -20.72 -12.74
N VAL A 244 9.44 -20.37 -13.80
CA VAL A 244 10.41 -21.25 -14.46
C VAL A 244 11.81 -20.72 -14.18
N ASP A 245 12.61 -21.46 -13.43
CA ASP A 245 14.01 -21.15 -13.19
C ASP A 245 14.95 -22.02 -14.02
N LEU A 246 16.04 -21.41 -14.47
CA LEU A 246 17.10 -22.08 -15.21
C LEU A 246 18.45 -21.50 -14.82
N ASN A 247 19.38 -22.37 -14.44
CA ASN A 247 20.78 -21.99 -14.25
C ASN A 247 21.53 -22.11 -15.58
N CYS A 248 21.86 -20.98 -16.20
CA CYS A 248 22.57 -20.92 -17.47
C CYS A 248 23.96 -21.54 -17.42
N ALA A 249 24.59 -21.65 -16.24
CA ALA A 249 25.88 -22.32 -16.09
C ALA A 249 25.81 -23.85 -16.31
N THR A 250 24.62 -24.45 -16.25
CA THR A 250 24.41 -25.91 -16.37
C THR A 250 24.13 -26.38 -17.79
N ILE A 251 23.98 -25.46 -18.75
CA ILE A 251 23.59 -25.74 -20.13
C ILE A 251 24.54 -25.02 -21.09
N ARG A 252 24.89 -25.65 -22.22
CA ARG A 252 25.68 -25.03 -23.31
C ARG A 252 25.27 -25.59 -24.68
N GLY A 253 25.42 -24.78 -25.73
CA GLY A 253 25.21 -25.17 -27.13
C GLY A 253 23.79 -25.70 -27.38
N ASP A 254 23.68 -26.77 -28.18
CA ASP A 254 22.39 -27.39 -28.53
C ASP A 254 21.51 -27.74 -27.31
N GLY A 255 22.13 -28.13 -26.19
CA GLY A 255 21.43 -28.40 -24.94
C GLY A 255 20.78 -27.16 -24.32
N ALA A 256 21.44 -26.00 -24.42
CA ALA A 256 20.90 -24.73 -23.96
C ALA A 256 19.74 -24.25 -24.84
N MET A 257 19.94 -24.29 -26.16
CA MET A 257 18.91 -23.91 -27.13
C MET A 257 17.66 -24.79 -27.00
N SER A 258 17.86 -26.10 -26.93
CA SER A 258 16.80 -27.10 -26.75
C SER A 258 16.05 -26.93 -25.42
N ALA A 259 16.74 -26.59 -24.33
CA ALA A 259 16.11 -26.36 -23.04
C ALA A 259 15.26 -25.07 -23.03
N LEU A 260 15.83 -23.96 -23.51
CA LEU A 260 15.19 -22.64 -23.51
C LEU A 260 14.03 -22.57 -24.52
N PHE A 261 14.30 -22.89 -25.78
CA PHE A 261 13.39 -22.68 -26.91
C PHE A 261 12.62 -23.93 -27.31
N GLY A 262 13.03 -25.10 -26.82
CA GLY A 262 12.44 -26.38 -27.25
C GLY A 262 13.00 -26.82 -28.59
N HIS A 263 12.55 -27.98 -29.05
CA HIS A 263 13.01 -28.55 -30.31
C HIS A 263 11.96 -29.48 -30.93
N GLU A 264 12.05 -29.63 -32.25
CA GLU A 264 11.37 -30.69 -32.99
C GLU A 264 12.24 -31.94 -33.08
N LYS A 265 11.60 -33.10 -33.19
CA LYS A 265 12.25 -34.40 -33.36
C LYS A 265 13.20 -34.36 -34.56
N GLY A 266 14.42 -34.85 -34.36
CA GLY A 266 15.44 -34.93 -35.40
C GLY A 266 16.22 -33.63 -35.66
N SER A 267 15.99 -32.57 -34.89
CA SER A 267 16.71 -31.29 -35.01
C SER A 267 18.19 -31.34 -34.64
N PHE A 268 18.61 -32.30 -33.80
CA PHE A 268 20.02 -32.55 -33.45
C PHE A 268 20.23 -34.01 -32.99
N THR A 269 21.49 -34.42 -32.83
CA THR A 269 21.83 -35.77 -32.36
C THR A 269 21.31 -36.02 -30.94
N GLY A 270 20.30 -36.88 -30.81
CA GLY A 270 19.62 -37.17 -29.54
C GLY A 270 18.21 -36.59 -29.40
N ALA A 271 17.73 -35.81 -30.37
CA ALA A 271 16.37 -35.27 -30.44
C ALA A 271 15.33 -36.36 -30.80
N LEU A 272 15.08 -37.30 -29.88
CA LEU A 272 14.20 -38.46 -30.12
C LEU A 272 12.69 -38.11 -30.16
N LYS A 273 12.29 -37.00 -29.53
CA LYS A 273 10.90 -36.53 -29.41
C LYS A 273 10.86 -35.01 -29.33
N ASP A 274 9.77 -34.41 -29.77
CA ASP A 274 9.52 -32.98 -29.59
C ASP A 274 9.50 -32.62 -28.10
N ARG A 275 10.07 -31.46 -27.75
CA ARG A 275 10.05 -30.95 -26.37
C ARG A 275 9.68 -29.47 -26.36
N PRO A 276 8.64 -29.07 -25.60
CA PRO A 276 8.36 -27.65 -25.40
C PRO A 276 9.46 -27.00 -24.56
N GLY A 277 9.96 -25.85 -25.02
CA GLY A 277 10.97 -25.06 -24.32
C GLY A 277 10.50 -24.46 -23.00
N LEU A 278 11.45 -24.12 -22.14
CA LEU A 278 11.21 -23.46 -20.85
C LEU A 278 10.54 -22.09 -21.02
N LEU A 279 10.85 -21.35 -22.08
CA LEU A 279 10.19 -20.08 -22.38
C LEU A 279 8.68 -20.25 -22.58
N ARG A 280 8.25 -21.34 -23.22
CA ARG A 280 6.83 -21.64 -23.42
C ARG A 280 6.13 -21.98 -22.10
N LYS A 281 6.83 -22.68 -21.19
CA LYS A 281 6.30 -22.99 -19.85
C LYS A 281 6.15 -21.74 -18.99
N ALA A 282 6.97 -20.72 -19.22
CA ALA A 282 6.90 -19.45 -18.50
C ALA A 282 5.79 -18.50 -19.00
N HIS A 283 4.96 -18.93 -19.96
CA HIS A 283 3.88 -18.10 -20.50
C HIS A 283 2.91 -17.64 -19.39
N GLU A 284 2.59 -16.35 -19.40
CA GLU A 284 1.86 -15.57 -18.40
C GLU A 284 2.47 -15.60 -16.98
N GLY A 285 3.70 -16.09 -16.87
CA GLY A 285 4.43 -16.27 -15.63
C GLY A 285 5.75 -15.50 -15.62
N VAL A 286 6.74 -16.09 -14.94
CA VAL A 286 8.06 -15.48 -14.76
C VAL A 286 9.14 -16.48 -15.15
N LEU A 287 10.05 -16.05 -16.02
CA LEU A 287 11.28 -16.78 -16.34
C LEU A 287 12.43 -16.19 -15.53
N PHE A 288 13.08 -17.01 -14.70
CA PHE A 288 14.30 -16.65 -13.99
C PHE A 288 15.51 -17.33 -14.64
N LEU A 289 16.44 -16.53 -15.18
CA LEU A 289 17.71 -16.99 -15.73
C LEU A 289 18.84 -16.66 -14.77
N ASP A 290 19.33 -17.65 -14.03
CA ASP A 290 20.48 -17.48 -13.13
C ASP A 290 21.79 -17.63 -13.90
N GLU A 291 22.77 -16.80 -13.54
CA GLU A 291 24.05 -16.65 -14.23
C GLU A 291 23.92 -16.42 -15.75
N ILE A 292 23.06 -15.47 -16.16
CA ILE A 292 22.79 -15.14 -17.58
C ILE A 292 24.04 -14.82 -18.40
N GLY A 293 25.10 -14.32 -17.75
CA GLY A 293 26.40 -14.06 -18.38
C GLY A 293 27.15 -15.31 -18.86
N GLU A 294 26.64 -16.51 -18.58
CA GLU A 294 27.19 -17.79 -19.07
C GLU A 294 26.63 -18.21 -20.43
N LEU A 295 25.58 -17.55 -20.92
CA LEU A 295 24.98 -17.85 -22.23
C LEU A 295 25.95 -17.55 -23.38
N GLY A 296 25.95 -18.37 -24.42
CA GLY A 296 26.69 -18.11 -25.65
C GLY A 296 26.02 -17.05 -26.52
N ALA A 297 26.72 -16.60 -27.57
CA ALA A 297 26.26 -15.50 -28.41
C ALA A 297 24.96 -15.81 -29.16
N ASP A 298 24.77 -17.07 -29.60
CA ASP A 298 23.57 -17.52 -30.31
C ASP A 298 22.37 -17.58 -29.36
N GLU A 299 22.55 -18.12 -28.15
CA GLU A 299 21.49 -18.14 -27.14
C GLU A 299 21.10 -16.73 -26.71
N GLN A 300 22.06 -15.81 -26.61
CA GLN A 300 21.79 -14.39 -26.31
C GLN A 300 20.97 -13.73 -27.43
N ALA A 301 21.29 -14.00 -28.70
CA ALA A 301 20.55 -13.46 -29.85
C ALA A 301 19.09 -13.94 -29.86
N MET A 302 18.88 -15.25 -29.64
CA MET A 302 17.54 -15.83 -29.57
C MET A 302 16.75 -15.31 -28.36
N LEU A 303 17.42 -15.15 -27.22
CA LEU A 303 16.79 -14.63 -26.01
C LEU A 303 16.35 -13.17 -26.20
N LEU A 304 17.16 -12.33 -26.84
CA LEU A 304 16.80 -10.94 -27.18
C LEU A 304 15.49 -10.91 -27.97
N ARG A 305 15.40 -11.69 -29.05
CA ARG A 305 14.18 -11.80 -29.87
C ARG A 305 12.98 -12.24 -29.04
N ALA A 306 13.14 -13.24 -28.18
CA ALA A 306 12.08 -13.71 -27.30
C ALA A 306 11.60 -12.65 -26.29
N ILE A 307 12.50 -11.77 -25.81
CA ILE A 307 12.14 -10.71 -24.87
C ILE A 307 11.38 -9.57 -25.58
N GLU A 308 11.80 -9.20 -26.79
CA GLU A 308 11.27 -8.08 -27.55
C GLU A 308 9.98 -8.42 -28.28
N GLU A 309 9.98 -9.52 -29.04
CA GLU A 309 8.86 -9.92 -29.91
C GLU A 309 7.85 -10.83 -29.18
N LYS A 310 8.20 -11.32 -27.98
CA LYS A 310 7.43 -12.36 -27.26
C LYS A 310 7.23 -13.62 -28.10
N ALA A 311 8.15 -13.87 -29.02
CA ALA A 311 8.08 -14.94 -29.99
C ALA A 311 9.47 -15.54 -30.23
N PHE A 312 9.54 -16.84 -30.50
CA PHE A 312 10.78 -17.55 -30.77
C PHE A 312 10.53 -18.80 -31.61
N LEU A 313 11.58 -19.27 -32.29
CA LEU A 313 11.56 -20.52 -33.07
C LEU A 313 12.19 -21.65 -32.25
N PRO A 314 11.47 -22.76 -32.01
CA PRO A 314 12.08 -23.99 -31.51
C PRO A 314 13.19 -24.48 -32.45
N VAL A 315 14.19 -25.16 -31.91
CA VAL A 315 15.31 -25.66 -32.72
C VAL A 315 14.80 -26.66 -33.76
N GLY A 316 15.13 -26.40 -35.03
CA GLY A 316 14.70 -27.21 -36.18
C GLY A 316 13.24 -27.01 -36.61
N SER A 317 12.52 -26.03 -36.05
CA SER A 317 11.15 -25.69 -36.44
C SER A 317 11.12 -24.42 -37.29
N ASP A 318 10.26 -24.40 -38.31
CA ASP A 318 9.91 -23.18 -39.06
C ASP A 318 8.68 -22.46 -38.48
N ARG A 319 8.11 -22.99 -37.38
CA ARG A 319 6.91 -22.46 -36.75
C ARG A 319 7.26 -21.66 -35.51
N GLU A 320 6.92 -20.39 -35.54
CA GLU A 320 7.10 -19.49 -34.40
C GLU A 320 6.14 -19.84 -33.26
N VAL A 321 6.67 -19.80 -32.03
CA VAL A 321 5.93 -19.99 -30.78
C VAL A 321 5.93 -18.67 -30.02
N ARG A 322 4.76 -18.26 -29.51
CA ARG A 322 4.61 -17.07 -28.68
C ARG A 322 4.59 -17.41 -27.20
N SER A 323 5.21 -16.56 -26.39
CA SER A 323 5.17 -16.63 -24.93
C SER A 323 5.31 -15.22 -24.33
N GLU A 324 4.26 -14.74 -23.70
CA GLU A 324 4.29 -13.55 -22.86
C GLU A 324 4.80 -13.92 -21.47
N PHE A 325 6.06 -13.61 -21.14
CA PHE A 325 6.64 -13.81 -19.82
C PHE A 325 7.35 -12.54 -19.33
N GLN A 326 7.46 -12.39 -18.01
CA GLN A 326 8.39 -11.44 -17.40
C GLN A 326 9.74 -12.11 -17.15
N LEU A 327 10.83 -11.42 -17.50
CA LEU A 327 12.18 -11.90 -17.27
C LEU A 327 12.73 -11.37 -15.94
N LEU A 328 13.23 -12.27 -15.11
CA LEU A 328 14.17 -11.98 -14.04
C LEU A 328 15.52 -12.59 -14.42
N ALA A 329 16.60 -11.83 -14.39
CA ALA A 329 17.94 -12.32 -14.69
C ALA A 329 18.85 -12.19 -13.48
N GLY A 330 19.70 -13.18 -13.24
CA GLY A 330 20.70 -13.19 -12.17
C GLY A 330 22.11 -13.26 -12.76
N THR A 331 23.08 -12.55 -12.18
CA THR A 331 24.50 -12.76 -12.51
C THR A 331 25.44 -12.31 -11.39
N ASN A 332 26.60 -12.96 -11.29
CA ASN A 332 27.72 -12.48 -10.48
C ASN A 332 28.76 -11.66 -11.27
N ARG A 333 28.67 -11.62 -12.60
CA ARG A 333 29.61 -10.93 -13.48
C ARG A 333 29.19 -9.48 -13.72
N ASP A 334 30.15 -8.63 -14.04
CA ASP A 334 29.85 -7.30 -14.60
C ASP A 334 29.60 -7.43 -16.10
N LEU A 335 28.33 -7.40 -16.50
CA LEU A 335 27.95 -7.56 -17.90
C LEU A 335 28.51 -6.45 -18.80
N SER A 336 28.80 -5.27 -18.27
CA SER A 336 29.42 -4.18 -19.04
C SER A 336 30.84 -4.55 -19.46
N LEU A 337 31.59 -5.21 -18.56
CA LEU A 337 32.92 -5.74 -18.87
C LEU A 337 32.84 -6.94 -19.83
N GLU A 338 31.83 -7.79 -19.69
CA GLU A 338 31.62 -8.91 -20.61
C GLU A 338 31.26 -8.43 -22.03
N VAL A 339 30.52 -7.31 -22.16
CA VAL A 339 30.28 -6.63 -23.45
C VAL A 339 31.57 -6.10 -24.04
N ALA A 340 32.37 -5.37 -23.25
CA ALA A 340 33.66 -4.85 -23.70
C ALA A 340 34.63 -5.97 -24.15
N ALA A 341 34.50 -7.16 -23.57
CA ALA A 341 35.28 -8.34 -23.92
C ALA A 341 34.66 -9.20 -25.04
N GLY A 342 33.55 -8.77 -25.66
CA GLY A 342 32.87 -9.48 -26.75
C GLY A 342 32.19 -10.80 -26.34
N ARG A 343 31.99 -11.04 -25.04
CA ARG A 343 31.35 -12.25 -24.51
C ARG A 343 29.86 -12.09 -24.25
N PHE A 344 29.38 -10.85 -24.19
CA PHE A 344 27.98 -10.53 -24.02
C PHE A 344 27.54 -9.48 -25.04
N ARG A 345 26.33 -9.58 -25.56
CA ARG A 345 25.82 -8.64 -26.56
C ARG A 345 25.34 -7.33 -25.90
N GLU A 346 25.71 -6.22 -26.51
CA GLU A 346 25.34 -4.87 -26.02
C GLU A 346 23.83 -4.64 -26.08
N ASP A 347 23.17 -5.10 -27.14
CA ASP A 347 21.72 -4.97 -27.35
C ASP A 347 20.91 -5.72 -26.27
N LEU A 348 21.30 -6.95 -25.94
CA LEU A 348 20.71 -7.71 -24.85
C LEU A 348 20.91 -7.03 -23.51
N LEU A 349 22.13 -6.51 -23.24
CA LEU A 349 22.38 -5.76 -22.01
C LEU A 349 21.47 -4.53 -21.92
N ALA A 350 21.38 -3.73 -22.99
CA ALA A 350 20.51 -2.57 -23.04
C ALA A 350 19.04 -2.94 -22.76
N ARG A 351 18.59 -4.12 -23.22
CA ARG A 351 17.23 -4.60 -23.00
C ARG A 351 16.94 -5.04 -21.57
N ILE A 352 17.91 -5.66 -20.89
CA ILE A 352 17.69 -6.22 -19.53
C ILE A 352 18.15 -5.30 -18.40
N ASN A 353 18.95 -4.27 -18.68
CA ASN A 353 19.56 -3.39 -17.67
C ASN A 353 18.63 -2.26 -17.16
N LEU A 354 17.36 -2.22 -17.57
CA LEU A 354 16.44 -1.16 -17.16
C LEU A 354 16.26 -1.11 -15.63
N TRP A 355 16.06 -2.27 -15.01
CA TRP A 355 15.90 -2.39 -13.56
C TRP A 355 16.98 -3.27 -12.98
N THR A 356 18.12 -2.67 -12.69
CA THR A 356 19.30 -3.37 -12.17
C THR A 356 19.49 -3.14 -10.67
N PHE A 357 19.63 -4.24 -9.93
CA PHE A 357 19.78 -4.26 -8.48
C PHE A 357 20.97 -5.12 -8.09
N ARG A 358 21.95 -4.52 -7.40
CA ARG A 358 23.09 -5.25 -6.84
C ARG A 358 22.79 -5.69 -5.41
N LEU A 359 22.61 -6.99 -5.22
CA LEU A 359 22.49 -7.61 -3.91
C LEU A 359 23.87 -7.63 -3.23
N PRO A 360 24.00 -7.11 -2.00
CA PRO A 360 25.25 -7.18 -1.27
C PRO A 360 25.52 -8.61 -0.80
N GLY A 361 26.79 -8.98 -0.74
CA GLY A 361 27.23 -10.19 -0.06
C GLY A 361 27.05 -10.11 1.45
N LEU A 362 27.27 -11.23 2.14
CA LEU A 362 27.11 -11.33 3.59
C LEU A 362 28.05 -10.37 4.35
N ARG A 363 29.27 -10.19 3.84
CA ARG A 363 30.28 -9.29 4.42
C ARG A 363 29.95 -7.81 4.30
N GLU A 364 29.10 -7.46 3.34
CA GLU A 364 28.60 -6.09 3.14
C GLU A 364 27.36 -5.82 4.02
N ARG A 365 26.88 -6.83 4.75
CA ARG A 365 25.66 -6.80 5.58
C ARG A 365 25.85 -7.54 6.91
N VAL A 366 26.94 -7.22 7.60
CA VAL A 366 27.32 -7.88 8.86
C VAL A 366 26.23 -7.71 9.93
N GLU A 367 25.47 -6.61 9.91
CA GLU A 367 24.38 -6.34 10.84
C GLU A 367 23.22 -7.35 10.71
N ASP A 368 23.12 -8.02 9.57
CA ASP A 368 22.08 -9.00 9.29
C ASP A 368 22.47 -10.42 9.72
N ILE A 369 23.70 -10.66 10.18
CA ILE A 369 24.15 -11.99 10.62
C ILE A 369 23.30 -12.51 11.78
N GLU A 370 23.02 -11.67 12.78
CA GLU A 370 22.22 -12.07 13.93
C GLU A 370 20.75 -12.37 13.56
N PRO A 371 20.03 -11.49 12.85
CA PRO A 371 18.69 -11.81 12.34
C PRO A 371 18.64 -13.08 11.47
N ASN A 372 19.65 -13.30 10.62
CA ASN A 372 19.71 -14.52 9.81
C ASN A 372 19.99 -15.77 10.64
N LEU A 373 20.80 -15.67 11.71
CA LEU A 373 21.02 -16.79 12.63
C LEU A 373 19.70 -17.27 13.24
N GLU A 374 18.86 -16.35 13.72
CA GLU A 374 17.56 -16.68 14.32
C GLU A 374 16.65 -17.37 13.30
N TYR A 375 16.56 -16.81 12.09
CA TYR A 375 15.78 -17.39 11.00
C TYR A 375 16.25 -18.80 10.62
N GLU A 376 17.56 -19.01 10.48
CA GLU A 376 18.13 -20.30 10.08
C GLU A 376 18.02 -21.37 11.18
N LEU A 377 18.08 -20.97 12.46
CA LEU A 377 17.80 -21.87 13.59
C LEU A 377 16.35 -22.34 13.58
N GLU A 378 15.39 -21.43 13.35
CA GLU A 378 13.98 -21.80 13.21
C GLU A 378 13.72 -22.66 11.98
N ALA A 379 14.37 -22.36 10.85
CA ALA A 379 14.27 -23.17 9.63
C ALA A 379 14.82 -24.57 9.86
N SER A 380 15.97 -24.68 10.54
CA SER A 380 16.57 -25.97 10.91
C SER A 380 15.69 -26.74 11.88
N ALA A 381 15.07 -26.07 12.86
CA ALA A 381 14.14 -26.69 13.80
C ALA A 381 12.92 -27.30 13.08
N ARG A 382 12.34 -26.56 12.13
CA ARG A 382 11.25 -27.07 11.28
C ARG A 382 11.68 -28.26 10.43
N LEU A 383 12.87 -28.20 9.84
CA LEU A 383 13.39 -29.27 8.98
C LEU A 383 13.67 -30.56 9.75
N LEU A 384 14.30 -30.46 10.92
CA LEU A 384 14.68 -31.61 11.74
C LEU A 384 13.54 -32.11 12.64
N GLY A 385 12.44 -31.35 12.76
CA GLY A 385 11.30 -31.71 13.61
C GLY A 385 11.62 -31.65 15.11
N VAL A 386 12.68 -30.94 15.49
CA VAL A 386 13.13 -30.80 16.89
C VAL A 386 13.24 -29.33 17.27
N ARG A 387 13.07 -29.03 18.56
CA ARG A 387 13.32 -27.68 19.05
C ARG A 387 14.82 -27.46 19.10
N ILE A 388 15.30 -26.45 18.38
CA ILE A 388 16.70 -26.06 18.38
C ILE A 388 16.84 -24.79 19.19
N THR A 389 17.74 -24.79 20.16
CA THR A 389 18.10 -23.60 20.93
C THR A 389 19.60 -23.44 20.97
N MET A 390 20.05 -22.20 21.12
CA MET A 390 21.47 -21.88 21.25
C MET A 390 21.68 -21.24 22.61
N SER A 391 22.58 -21.79 23.43
CA SER A 391 22.92 -21.19 24.71
C SER A 391 23.48 -19.78 24.50
N ARG A 392 23.32 -18.90 25.50
CA ARG A 392 23.78 -17.50 25.42
C ARG A 392 25.26 -17.40 25.04
N ASP A 393 26.10 -18.26 25.63
CA ASP A 393 27.54 -18.27 25.38
C ASP A 393 27.89 -18.79 23.98
N ALA A 394 27.21 -19.85 23.51
CA ALA A 394 27.39 -20.37 22.16
C ALA A 394 26.98 -19.32 21.12
N ARG A 395 25.84 -18.67 21.32
CA ARG A 395 25.35 -17.58 20.47
C ARG A 395 26.34 -16.43 20.41
N ALA A 396 26.79 -15.95 21.57
CA ALA A 396 27.77 -14.86 21.63
C ALA A 396 29.09 -15.24 20.95
N ARG A 397 29.58 -16.47 21.13
CA ARG A 397 30.80 -16.96 20.49
C ARG A 397 30.65 -17.06 18.97
N PHE A 398 29.55 -17.62 18.49
CA PHE A 398 29.29 -17.74 17.06
C PHE A 398 29.15 -16.37 16.40
N LEU A 399 28.39 -15.44 17.00
CA LEU A 399 28.23 -14.08 16.45
C LEU A 399 29.56 -13.32 16.41
N ARG A 400 30.41 -13.44 17.45
CA ARG A 400 31.77 -12.85 17.43
C ARG A 400 32.61 -13.40 16.28
N PHE A 401 32.59 -14.71 16.06
CA PHE A 401 33.28 -15.32 14.93
C PHE A 401 32.68 -14.85 13.60
N ALA A 402 31.37 -14.98 13.42
CA ALA A 402 30.67 -14.73 12.17
C ALA A 402 30.78 -13.28 11.69
N THR A 403 30.92 -12.33 12.63
CA THR A 403 31.12 -10.89 12.35
C THR A 403 32.60 -10.48 12.28
N SER A 404 33.54 -11.38 12.58
CA SER A 404 34.98 -11.08 12.55
C SER A 404 35.54 -11.03 11.13
N ARG A 405 36.75 -10.48 11.00
CA ARG A 405 37.50 -10.49 9.73
C ARG A 405 37.96 -11.89 9.30
N GLU A 406 38.00 -12.85 10.23
CA GLU A 406 38.41 -14.23 9.97
C GLU A 406 37.29 -15.02 9.26
N ALA A 407 36.04 -14.63 9.46
CA ALA A 407 34.90 -15.25 8.80
C ALA A 407 34.71 -14.67 7.38
N LEU A 408 35.36 -15.32 6.41
CA LEU A 408 35.41 -14.85 5.01
C LEU A 408 34.11 -15.06 4.22
N TRP A 409 33.28 -16.04 4.59
CA TRP A 409 32.01 -16.37 3.93
C TRP A 409 32.05 -16.30 2.39
N PRO A 410 32.96 -17.02 1.70
CA PRO A 410 33.11 -16.94 0.25
C PRO A 410 31.84 -17.34 -0.52
N GLY A 411 31.04 -18.27 0.02
CA GLY A 411 29.71 -18.64 -0.47
C GLY A 411 28.57 -17.80 0.11
N ASN A 412 28.87 -16.69 0.80
CA ASN A 412 27.88 -15.79 1.43
C ASN A 412 26.90 -16.53 2.33
N PHE A 413 25.59 -16.35 2.11
CA PHE A 413 24.55 -16.98 2.92
C PHE A 413 24.53 -18.51 2.73
N ARG A 414 25.03 -19.06 1.62
CA ARG A 414 25.13 -20.51 1.45
C ARG A 414 26.03 -21.14 2.51
N ASP A 415 27.20 -20.54 2.74
CA ASP A 415 28.15 -21.03 3.74
C ASP A 415 27.61 -20.82 5.17
N PHE A 416 27.00 -19.66 5.40
CA PHE A 416 26.38 -19.34 6.69
C PHE A 416 25.27 -20.33 7.05
N ASN A 417 24.33 -20.57 6.14
CA ASN A 417 23.21 -21.49 6.33
C ASN A 417 23.71 -22.92 6.55
N ALA A 418 24.72 -23.36 5.78
CA ALA A 418 25.35 -24.66 5.97
C ALA A 418 26.02 -24.78 7.35
N ALA A 419 26.69 -23.73 7.82
CA ALA A 419 27.31 -23.71 9.15
C ALA A 419 26.25 -23.81 10.26
N VAL A 420 25.17 -23.04 10.18
CA VAL A 420 24.06 -23.08 11.16
C VAL A 420 23.38 -24.45 11.15
N THR A 421 23.04 -24.97 9.97
CA THR A 421 22.45 -26.30 9.81
C THR A 421 23.34 -27.38 10.41
N ARG A 422 24.66 -27.31 10.18
CA ARG A 422 25.62 -28.26 10.75
C ARG A 422 25.66 -28.19 12.27
N MET A 423 25.68 -26.99 12.86
CA MET A 423 25.60 -26.83 14.32
C MET A 423 24.30 -27.39 14.89
N ALA A 424 23.18 -27.10 14.23
CA ALA A 424 21.85 -27.60 14.58
C ALA A 424 21.79 -29.14 14.58
N THR A 425 22.30 -29.79 13.52
CA THR A 425 22.30 -31.26 13.41
C THR A 425 23.22 -31.95 14.43
N LEU A 426 24.33 -31.31 14.81
CA LEU A 426 25.28 -31.86 15.78
C LEU A 426 24.90 -31.59 17.24
N ALA A 427 23.92 -30.71 17.48
CA ALA A 427 23.46 -30.41 18.83
C ALA A 427 22.63 -31.59 19.38
N PRO A 428 23.04 -32.22 20.49
CA PRO A 428 22.23 -33.23 21.14
C PRO A 428 21.14 -32.55 21.98
N GLY A 429 20.07 -32.10 21.32
CA GLY A 429 18.81 -31.65 21.95
C GLY A 429 18.89 -30.48 22.93
#